data_AF-R1FZU6-F1
#
_entry.id   AF-R1FZU6-F1
#
_cell.length_a   1.000
_cell.length_b   1.000
_cell.length_c   1.000
_cell.angle_alpha   90.00
_cell.angle_beta   90.00
_cell.angle_gamma   90.00
#
_symmetry.space_group_name_H-M   'P 1'
#
loop_
_entity.id
_entity.type
_entity.pdbx_description
1 polymer ?
#
loop_
_entity_poly.entity_id
_entity_poly.type
_entity_poly.pdbx_seq_one_letter_code
_entity_poly.pdbx_strand_id
1 'polypeptide(L)' 'MIVTVTPNPSLDRTLRLAELRRGEVLRASAVRLDPGGKGVNVARAL' A
#
# COMPACT_ATOMS: atom_id res chain seq x y z
N MET A 1 -19.59 14.30 13.01
CA MET A 1 -18.32 13.54 13.16
C MET A 1 -18.48 12.23 12.40
N ILE A 2 -17.55 11.90 11.49
CA ILE A 2 -17.56 10.65 10.71
C ILE A 2 -16.46 9.75 11.26
N VAL A 3 -16.76 8.47 11.51
CA VAL A 3 -15.80 7.48 12.02
C VAL A 3 -15.75 6.29 11.08
N THR A 4 -14.55 5.82 10.77
CA THR A 4 -14.31 4.65 9.91
C THR A 4 -13.64 3.54 10.71
N VAL A 5 -14.00 2.28 10.48
CA VAL A 5 -13.36 1.12 11.14
C VAL A 5 -12.69 0.24 10.09
N THR A 6 -11.43 -0.12 10.34
CA THR A 6 -10.72 -1.18 9.59
C THR A 6 -10.29 -2.25 10.58
N PRO A 7 -10.99 -3.40 10.67
CA PRO A 7 -10.64 -4.47 11.60
C PRO A 7 -9.30 -5.14 11.30
N ASN A 8 -8.84 -5.06 10.05
CA ASN A 8 -7.56 -5.57 9.58
C ASN A 8 -6.80 -4.43 8.87
N PRO A 9 -6.20 -3.48 9.62
CA PRO A 9 -5.40 -2.42 9.02
C PRO A 9 -4.10 -3.00 8.46
N SER A 10 -3.53 -2.34 7.47
CA SER A 10 -2.30 -2.79 6.81
C SER A 10 -1.30 -1.66 6.66
N LEU A 11 -0.07 -2.04 6.33
CA LEU A 11 0.90 -1.15 5.71
C LEU A 11 1.07 -1.61 4.27
N ASP A 12 0.60 -0.79 3.33
CA ASP A 12 0.67 -1.10 1.92
C ASP A 12 2.08 -0.70 1.42
N ARG A 13 2.86 -1.69 1.00
CA ARG A 13 4.19 -1.47 0.44
C ARG A 13 4.13 -1.55 -1.09
N THR A 14 4.29 -0.42 -1.75
CA THR A 14 4.36 -0.33 -3.21
C THR A 14 5.82 -0.31 -3.66
N LEU A 15 6.23 -1.27 -4.49
CA LEU A 15 7.56 -1.34 -5.09
C LEU A 15 7.50 -0.82 -6.53
N ARG A 16 8.40 0.11 -6.90
CA ARG A 16 8.59 0.50 -8.30
C ARG A 16 9.73 -0.33 -8.89
N LEU A 17 9.44 -0.97 -10.01
CA LEU A 17 10.37 -1.84 -10.75
C LEU A 17 10.46 -1.31 -12.19
N ALA A 18 11.62 -1.45 -12.82
CA ALA A 18 11.77 -1.11 -14.23
C ALA A 18 11.01 -2.12 -15.12
N GLU A 19 11.03 -3.41 -14.75
CA GLU A 19 10.35 -4.49 -15.45
C GLU A 19 9.98 -5.61 -14.47
N LEU A 20 8.91 -6.36 -14.77
CA LEU A 20 8.48 -7.54 -14.03
C LEU A 20 8.91 -8.81 -14.77
N ARG A 21 10.00 -9.45 -14.33
CA ARG A 21 10.48 -10.73 -14.88
C ARG A 21 10.22 -11.87 -13.90
N ARG A 22 9.50 -12.90 -14.36
CA ARG A 22 9.13 -14.06 -13.52
C ARG A 22 10.32 -14.96 -13.29
N GLY A 23 10.44 -15.50 -12.07
CA GLY A 23 11.52 -16.42 -11.69
C GLY A 23 12.87 -15.74 -11.41
N GLU A 24 12.96 -14.42 -11.55
CA GLU A 24 14.18 -13.66 -11.29
C GLU A 24 14.12 -12.87 -9.97
N VAL A 25 15.30 -12.53 -9.45
CA VAL A 25 15.44 -11.59 -8.34
C VAL A 25 15.39 -10.16 -8.88
N LEU A 26 14.33 -9.42 -8.54
CA LEU A 26 14.12 -8.04 -8.99
C LEU A 26 14.53 -7.04 -7.90
N ARG A 27 15.25 -5.98 -8.30
CA ARG A 27 15.62 -4.86 -7.40
C ARG A 27 14.67 -3.69 -7.64
N ALA A 28 14.02 -3.23 -6.58
CA ALA A 28 13.16 -2.05 -6.62
C ALA A 28 13.99 -0.77 -6.78
N SER A 29 13.58 0.10 -7.70
CA SER A 29 14.17 1.44 -7.86
C SER A 29 13.62 2.43 -6.84
N ALA A 30 12.44 2.16 -6.28
CA ALA A 30 11.86 2.92 -5.19
C ALA A 30 10.90 2.05 -4.36
N VAL A 31 10.73 2.43 -3.10
CA VAL A 31 9.78 1.82 -2.16
C VAL A 31 8.92 2.93 -1.58
N ARG A 32 7.60 2.73 -1.58
CA ARG A 32 6.65 3.61 -0.90
C ARG A 32 5.86 2.80 0.12
N LEU A 33 5.67 3.35 1.30
CA LEU A 33 4.90 2.77 2.38
C LEU A 33 3.72 3.69 2.69
N ASP A 34 2.52 3.14 2.71
CA ASP A 34 1.30 3.86 3.02
C ASP A 34 0.50 3.13 4.09
N PRO A 35 -0.20 3.84 4.99
CA PRO A 35 -1.20 3.21 5.84
C PRO A 35 -2.36 2.72 4.96
N GLY A 36 -2.68 1.45 5.07
CA GLY A 36 -3.68 0.75 4.27
C GLY A 36 -4.87 0.27 5.11
N GLY A 37 -5.93 -0.09 4.40
CA GLY A 37 -7.19 -0.50 5.00
C GLY A 37 -8.37 0.31 4.45
N LYS A 38 -9.52 -0.32 4.29
CA LYS A 38 -10.68 0.34 3.66
C LYS A 38 -11.13 1.58 4.42
N GLY A 39 -11.31 1.47 5.75
CA GLY A 39 -11.67 2.61 6.59
C GLY A 39 -10.58 3.67 6.61
N VAL A 40 -9.31 3.27 6.71
CA VAL A 40 -8.15 4.19 6.63
C VAL A 40 -8.15 4.97 5.32
N ASN A 41 -8.38 4.30 4.19
CA ASN A 41 -8.40 4.93 2.88
C ASN A 41 -9.61 5.86 2.69
N VAL A 42 -10.78 5.51 3.24
CA VAL A 42 -11.93 6.42 3.29
C VAL A 42 -11.59 7.66 4.12
N ALA A 43 -11.04 7.49 5.33
CA ALA A 43 -10.65 8.61 6.19
C ALA A 43 -9.56 9.50 5.58
N ARG A 44 -8.67 8.96 4.74
CA ARG A 44 -7.66 9.73 3.99
C ARG A 44 -8.22 10.52 2.81
N ALA A 45 -9.38 10.12 2.29
CA ALA A 45 -10.02 10.76 1.14
C ALA A 45 -11.06 11.83 1.54
N LEU A 46 -11.50 11.80 2.80
CA LEU A 46 -12.36 12.79 3.44
C LEU A 46 -11.54 13.99 3.94
#